data_AF-A0EBB2-F1
#
_entry.id   AF-A0EBB2-F1
#
_cell.length_a   1.000
_cell.length_b   1.000
_cell.length_c   1.000
_cell.angle_alpha   90.00
_cell.angle_beta   90.00
_cell.angle_gamma   90.00
#
_symmetry.space_group_name_H-M   'P 1'
#
loop_
_entity.id
_entity.type
_entity.pdbx_description
1 polymer ?
#
loop_
_entity_poly.entity_id
_entity_poly.type
_entity_poly.pdbx_seq_one_letter_code
_entity_poly.pdbx_strand_id
1 'polypeptide(L)'
;MNEISIVSLSQLLNNIHLSQSHIDEAARFYIRHSNDQKSQQSLCEEWCNHFHFAKGNVDGDKVIISLLHMAQRVIESVIRFEGAYATMRDAFKKQIIKAFTLLKDHNSSQDLKQQIKDLLKQWEEKQIFSKSDISIMVETIDPNRVSKDKIKTQFAPPHYLINYAKNYKDLQIRLQKMQEYETKLDDLINNGAQDKVNLYDQQLEQYTKSVESVQKYRQLVIKDIIDELKELDKIHSKSIIDLKYIAQRVNNLKAKKEKRIQNEYYNDQ
;
A
#
# COMPACT_ATOMS: atom_id res chain seq x y z
N MET A 1 18.77 9.56 63.95
CA MET A 1 17.65 9.60 62.98
C MET A 1 16.94 10.92 63.24
N ASN A 2 17.09 11.91 62.36
CA ASN A 2 16.40 13.19 62.52
C ASN A 2 14.99 13.03 61.96
N GLU A 3 14.00 12.94 62.84
CA GLU A 3 12.60 13.09 62.45
C GLU A 3 12.44 14.44 61.74
N ILE A 4 11.75 14.46 60.60
CA ILE A 4 11.36 15.71 59.97
C ILE A 4 10.46 16.45 60.96
N SER A 5 10.89 17.61 61.45
CA SER A 5 10.00 18.50 62.16
C SER A 5 8.99 19.07 61.16
N ILE A 6 7.86 18.39 60.99
CA ILE A 6 6.76 18.82 60.11
C ILE A 6 6.35 20.26 60.48
N VAL A 7 6.39 20.60 61.77
CA VAL A 7 6.10 21.95 62.27
C VAL A 7 7.02 23.02 61.67
N SER A 8 8.33 22.77 61.57
CA SER A 8 9.26 23.76 60.98
C SER A 8 9.09 23.86 59.46
N LEU A 9 8.73 22.76 58.79
CA LEU A 9 8.43 22.75 57.38
C LEU A 9 7.17 23.55 57.05
N SER A 10 6.08 23.33 57.77
CA SER A 10 4.83 24.05 57.54
C SER A 10 4.98 25.55 57.83
N GLN A 11 5.80 25.93 58.83
CA GLN A 11 6.15 27.35 59.08
C GLN A 11 6.92 27.97 57.90
N LEU A 12 7.90 27.26 57.34
CA LEU A 12 8.64 27.69 56.16
C LEU A 12 7.73 27.85 54.94
N LEU A 13 6.83 26.90 54.71
CA LEU A 13 5.90 26.93 53.57
C LEU A 13 4.83 28.01 53.72
N ASN A 14 4.36 28.31 54.92
CA ASN A 14 3.43 29.41 55.16
C ASN A 14 4.06 30.78 54.85
N ASN A 15 5.36 30.93 55.10
CA ASN A 15 6.10 32.19 54.91
C ASN A 15 6.84 32.28 53.57
N ILE A 16 6.64 31.31 52.67
CA ILE A 16 7.43 31.16 51.43
C ILE A 16 7.29 32.35 50.47
N HIS A 17 6.19 33.08 50.56
CA HIS A 17 5.85 34.21 49.69
C HIS A 17 6.49 35.53 50.14
N LEU A 18 7.14 35.57 51.31
CA LEU A 18 7.69 36.79 51.87
C LEU A 18 8.97 37.28 51.17
N SER A 19 9.83 36.36 50.69
CA SER A 19 11.05 36.73 49.96
C SER A 19 11.68 35.54 49.22
N GLN A 20 12.59 35.84 48.29
CA GLN A 20 13.41 34.83 47.62
C GLN A 20 14.25 33.99 48.59
N SER A 21 14.70 34.58 49.71
CA SER A 21 15.47 33.83 50.72
C SER A 21 14.65 32.73 51.37
N HIS A 22 13.34 32.94 51.58
CA HIS A 22 12.44 31.91 52.11
C HIS A 22 12.22 30.78 51.10
N ILE A 23 12.11 31.10 49.81
CA ILE A 23 12.04 30.09 48.73
C ILE A 23 13.29 29.22 48.73
N ASP A 24 14.47 29.83 48.81
CA ASP A 24 15.76 29.12 48.80
C ASP A 24 16.00 28.32 50.08
N GLU A 25 15.52 28.81 51.24
CA GLU A 25 15.59 28.09 52.51
C GLU A 25 14.66 26.88 52.52
N ALA A 26 13.42 27.03 52.04
CA ALA A 26 12.47 25.93 51.90
C ALA A 26 13.01 24.86 50.93
N ALA A 27 13.56 25.25 49.77
CA ALA A 27 14.17 24.31 48.84
C ALA A 27 15.34 23.54 49.48
N ARG A 28 16.23 24.24 50.20
CA ARG A 28 17.35 23.59 50.94
C ARG A 28 16.87 22.65 52.03
N PHE A 29 15.79 23.00 52.72
CA PHE A 29 15.17 22.13 53.72
C PHE A 29 14.71 20.82 53.09
N TYR A 30 14.01 20.88 51.95
CA TYR A 30 13.55 19.69 51.23
C TYR A 30 14.72 18.77 50.86
N ILE A 31 15.81 19.32 50.31
CA ILE A 31 16.99 18.53 49.93
C ILE A 31 17.69 17.90 51.16
N ARG A 32 17.84 18.66 52.26
CA ARG A 32 18.52 18.17 53.47
C ARG A 32 17.78 17.02 54.15
N HIS A 33 16.46 16.97 54.02
CA HIS A 33 15.61 16.01 54.71
C HIS A 33 15.07 14.89 53.80
N SER A 34 15.44 14.87 52.52
CA SER A 34 15.05 13.84 51.54
C SER A 34 15.90 12.57 51.55
N ASN A 35 16.46 12.19 52.70
CA ASN A 35 17.47 11.13 52.82
C ASN A 35 16.96 9.70 52.55
N ASP A 36 15.65 9.46 52.68
CA ASP A 36 15.04 8.15 52.44
C ASP A 36 13.71 8.28 51.68
N GLN A 37 13.24 7.18 51.10
CA GLN A 37 12.04 7.19 50.25
C GLN A 37 10.77 7.61 51.00
N LYS A 38 10.64 7.28 52.28
CA LYS A 38 9.48 7.67 53.10
C LYS A 38 9.51 9.18 53.35
N SER A 39 10.68 9.73 53.69
CA SER A 39 10.87 11.15 53.90
C SER A 39 10.62 11.96 52.61
N GLN A 40 11.10 11.46 51.46
CA GLN A 40 10.84 12.03 50.13
C GLN A 40 9.34 12.11 49.83
N GLN A 41 8.58 11.04 50.10
CA GLN A 41 7.15 11.01 49.87
C GLN A 41 6.39 11.99 50.79
N SER A 42 6.69 11.98 52.09
CA SER A 42 6.06 12.91 53.05
C SER A 42 6.30 14.37 52.70
N LEU A 43 7.51 14.73 52.25
CA LEU A 43 7.82 16.08 51.77
C LEU A 43 6.99 16.46 50.53
N CYS A 44 6.84 15.54 49.56
CA CYS A 44 6.03 15.78 48.37
C CYS A 44 4.54 15.97 48.69
N GLU A 45 4.02 15.19 49.65
CA GLU A 45 2.64 15.30 50.13
C GLU A 45 2.39 16.63 50.86
N GLU A 46 3.32 17.04 51.72
CA GLU A 46 3.20 18.31 52.45
C GLU A 46 3.22 19.51 51.51
N TRP A 47 4.09 19.52 50.49
CA TRP A 47 4.07 20.54 49.44
C TRP A 47 2.69 20.62 48.76
N CYS A 48 2.11 19.47 48.41
CA CYS A 48 0.83 19.39 47.73
C CYS A 48 -0.31 19.90 48.62
N ASN A 49 -0.28 19.57 49.91
CA ASN A 49 -1.25 20.08 50.90
C ASN A 49 -1.18 21.60 51.01
N HIS A 50 0.02 22.18 51.16
CA HIS A 50 0.19 23.63 51.22
C HIS A 50 -0.25 24.33 49.92
N PHE A 51 0.03 23.71 48.77
CA PHE A 51 -0.45 24.21 47.48
C PHE A 51 -1.98 24.22 47.41
N HIS A 52 -2.63 23.15 47.90
CA HIS A 52 -4.08 23.05 47.97
C HIS A 52 -4.68 24.13 48.89
N PHE A 53 -4.11 24.35 50.07
CA PHE A 53 -4.59 25.37 51.01
C PHE A 53 -4.37 26.81 50.51
N ALA A 54 -3.34 27.06 49.70
CA ALA A 54 -3.09 28.37 49.13
C ALA A 54 -4.29 28.91 48.33
N LYS A 55 -5.10 28.02 47.72
CA LYS A 55 -6.32 28.37 46.99
C LYS A 55 -7.37 29.15 47.81
N GLY A 56 -7.38 28.95 49.13
CA GLY A 56 -8.36 29.57 50.03
C GLY A 56 -7.88 30.83 50.75
N ASN A 57 -6.64 31.27 50.50
CA ASN A 57 -6.00 32.34 51.28
C ASN A 57 -5.99 33.68 50.52
N VAL A 58 -5.97 34.80 51.26
CA VAL A 58 -5.96 36.18 50.71
C VAL A 58 -4.68 36.44 49.90
N ASP A 59 -3.55 35.90 50.33
CA ASP A 59 -2.28 35.92 49.59
C ASP A 59 -2.05 34.64 48.75
N GLY A 60 -3.12 33.89 48.46
CA GLY A 60 -3.08 32.59 47.79
C GLY A 60 -2.29 32.59 46.48
N ASP A 61 -2.50 33.60 45.63
CA ASP A 61 -1.80 33.71 44.35
C ASP A 61 -0.27 33.85 44.52
N LYS A 62 0.18 34.64 45.49
CA LYS A 62 1.61 34.82 45.81
C LYS A 62 2.20 33.53 46.38
N VAL A 63 1.46 32.85 47.26
CA VAL A 63 1.90 31.56 47.82
C VAL A 63 2.03 30.51 46.72
N ILE A 64 1.07 30.43 45.79
CA ILE A 64 1.10 29.49 44.66
C ILE A 64 2.36 29.69 43.81
N ILE A 65 2.65 30.93 43.37
CA ILE A 65 3.83 31.17 42.53
C ILE A 65 5.14 30.91 43.27
N SER A 66 5.23 31.28 44.55
CA SER A 66 6.41 30.99 45.38
C SER A 66 6.62 29.50 45.63
N LEU A 67 5.54 28.73 45.82
CA LEU A 67 5.60 27.27 45.92
C LEU A 67 6.08 26.63 44.61
N LEU A 68 5.68 27.16 43.45
CA LEU A 68 6.15 26.67 42.14
C LEU A 68 7.63 27.03 41.91
N HIS A 69 8.07 28.23 42.26
CA HIS A 69 9.48 28.60 42.19
C HIS A 69 10.35 27.75 43.13
N MET A 70 9.88 27.48 44.34
CA MET A 70 10.55 26.55 45.25
C MET A 70 10.62 25.16 44.63
N ALA A 71 9.52 24.67 44.06
CA ALA A 71 9.46 23.37 43.44
C ALA A 71 10.46 23.22 42.28
N GLN A 72 10.60 24.26 41.45
CA GLN A 72 11.63 24.33 40.42
C GLN A 72 13.03 24.18 41.01
N ARG A 73 13.35 24.91 42.09
CA ARG A 73 14.67 24.88 42.74
C ARG A 73 15.01 23.51 43.32
N VAL A 74 14.02 22.84 43.90
CA VAL A 74 14.16 21.47 44.40
C VAL A 74 14.46 20.52 43.24
N ILE A 75 13.70 20.57 42.14
CA ILE A 75 13.95 19.70 40.98
C ILE A 75 15.31 19.98 40.34
N GLU A 76 15.68 21.24 40.15
CA GLU A 76 16.99 21.62 39.58
C GLU A 76 18.14 21.12 40.46
N SER A 77 17.98 21.18 41.78
CA SER A 77 18.97 20.67 42.74
C SER A 77 19.04 19.15 42.68
N VAL A 78 17.90 18.45 42.68
CA VAL A 78 17.83 16.98 42.54
C VAL A 78 18.47 16.48 41.24
N ILE A 79 18.29 17.20 40.11
CA ILE A 79 18.94 16.87 38.84
C ILE A 79 20.47 16.95 38.95
N ARG A 80 21.02 17.90 39.73
CA ARG A 80 22.47 18.05 39.91
C ARG A 80 23.10 16.96 40.78
N PHE A 81 22.34 16.31 41.67
CA PHE A 81 22.84 15.31 42.63
C PHE A 81 22.50 13.87 42.23
N GLU A 82 22.67 13.52 40.94
CA GLU A 82 22.27 12.23 40.33
C GLU A 82 22.40 10.98 41.23
N GLY A 83 21.43 10.06 41.12
CA GLY A 83 21.41 8.78 41.83
C GLY A 83 20.30 8.67 42.87
N ALA A 84 20.56 9.07 44.12
CA ALA A 84 19.70 8.82 45.29
C ALA A 84 18.34 9.56 45.28
N TYR A 85 18.18 10.57 44.43
CA TYR A 85 17.01 11.45 44.39
C TYR A 85 16.15 11.29 43.12
N ALA A 86 16.45 10.33 42.24
CA ALA A 86 15.71 10.12 41.00
C ALA A 86 14.22 9.81 41.25
N THR A 87 13.92 9.03 42.29
CA THR A 87 12.56 8.72 42.74
C THR A 87 11.81 9.95 43.23
N MET A 88 12.50 10.83 43.98
CA MET A 88 11.93 12.09 44.46
C MET A 88 11.57 13.01 43.30
N ARG A 89 12.45 13.14 42.30
CA ARG A 89 12.21 13.96 41.10
C ARG A 89 10.89 13.58 40.44
N ASP A 90 10.70 12.30 40.17
CA ASP A 90 9.54 11.82 39.41
C ASP A 90 8.26 11.87 40.26
N ALA A 91 8.35 11.60 41.57
CA ALA A 91 7.24 11.77 42.50
C ALA A 91 6.79 13.24 42.60
N PHE A 92 7.74 14.16 42.70
CA PHE A 92 7.47 15.58 42.84
C PHE A 92 6.92 16.19 41.55
N LYS A 93 7.43 15.79 40.38
CA LYS A 93 6.84 16.13 39.07
C LYS A 93 5.38 15.69 38.96
N LYS A 94 5.05 14.46 39.40
CA LYS A 94 3.67 13.96 39.44
C LYS A 94 2.78 14.81 40.35
N GLN A 95 3.28 15.22 41.52
CA GLN A 95 2.51 16.09 42.42
C GLN A 95 2.29 17.48 41.84
N ILE A 96 3.27 18.05 41.12
CA ILE A 96 3.10 19.33 40.41
C ILE A 96 2.00 19.20 39.36
N ILE A 97 2.01 18.17 38.50
CA ILE A 97 0.94 17.96 37.51
C ILE A 97 -0.43 17.87 38.18
N LYS A 98 -0.55 17.15 39.30
CA LYS A 98 -1.78 17.09 40.10
C LYS A 98 -2.15 18.45 40.70
N ALA A 99 -1.20 19.25 41.15
CA ALA A 99 -1.45 20.58 41.67
C ALA A 99 -2.03 21.52 40.60
N PHE A 100 -1.58 21.41 39.35
CA PHE A 100 -2.13 22.17 38.22
C PHE A 100 -3.59 21.83 37.91
N THR A 101 -4.07 20.60 38.19
CA THR A 101 -5.50 20.29 38.02
C THR A 101 -6.36 21.00 39.06
N LEU A 102 -5.83 21.28 40.26
CA LEU A 102 -6.52 22.04 41.31
C LEU A 102 -6.70 23.52 40.96
N LEU A 103 -5.82 24.06 40.09
CA LEU A 103 -5.90 25.43 39.58
C LEU A 103 -7.01 25.62 38.55
N LYS A 104 -7.58 24.54 37.99
CA LYS A 104 -8.64 24.61 36.99
C LYS A 104 -9.88 25.37 37.49
N ASP A 105 -10.25 25.13 38.75
CA ASP A 105 -11.40 25.77 39.41
C ASP A 105 -10.96 26.92 40.33
N HIS A 106 -9.74 27.43 40.18
CA HIS A 106 -9.26 28.59 40.93
C HIS A 106 -9.56 29.85 40.12
N ASN A 107 -10.21 30.85 40.73
CA ASN A 107 -10.36 32.19 40.14
C ASN A 107 -9.02 32.96 40.21
N SER A 108 -7.97 32.39 39.61
CA SER A 108 -6.63 32.98 39.60
C SER A 108 -6.67 34.32 38.87
N SER A 109 -5.97 35.32 39.42
CA SER A 109 -5.76 36.58 38.73
C SER A 109 -5.10 36.38 37.36
N GLN A 110 -5.36 37.28 36.41
CA GLN A 110 -4.69 37.24 35.11
C GLN A 110 -3.16 37.37 35.25
N ASP A 111 -2.71 38.13 36.25
CA ASP A 111 -1.30 38.29 36.60
C ASP A 111 -0.66 36.95 37.02
N LEU A 112 -1.29 36.21 37.94
CA LEU A 112 -0.82 34.87 38.32
C LEU A 112 -0.75 33.94 37.10
N LYS A 113 -1.79 33.93 36.26
CA LYS A 113 -1.80 33.09 35.04
C LYS A 113 -0.64 33.42 34.11
N GLN A 114 -0.30 34.70 33.97
CA GLN A 114 0.84 35.13 33.14
C GLN A 114 2.16 34.70 33.77
N GLN A 115 2.36 34.92 35.08
CA GLN A 115 3.56 34.49 35.79
C GLN A 115 3.76 32.96 35.73
N ILE A 116 2.69 32.18 35.86
CA ILE A 116 2.75 30.72 35.69
C ILE A 116 3.13 30.35 34.25
N LYS A 117 2.58 31.02 33.23
CA LYS A 117 2.96 30.76 31.82
C LYS A 117 4.45 31.04 31.57
N ASP A 118 4.95 32.15 32.11
CA ASP A 118 6.37 32.51 31.99
C ASP A 118 7.26 31.48 32.70
N LEU A 119 6.82 30.99 33.86
CA LEU A 119 7.49 29.93 34.59
C LEU A 119 7.50 28.59 33.83
N LEU A 120 6.37 28.18 33.26
CA LEU A 120 6.26 26.96 32.46
C LEU A 120 7.15 27.00 31.22
N LYS A 121 7.27 28.17 30.58
CA LYS A 121 8.21 28.38 29.46
C LYS A 121 9.66 28.18 29.91
N GLN A 122 10.04 28.72 31.07
CA GLN A 122 11.37 28.47 31.64
C GLN A 122 11.60 26.98 31.93
N TRP A 123 10.58 26.26 32.38
CA TRP A 123 10.67 24.82 32.63
C TRP A 123 10.83 24.00 31.36
N GLU A 124 10.19 24.41 30.26
CA GLU A 124 10.39 23.81 28.93
C GLU A 124 11.83 24.05 28.44
N GLU A 125 12.31 25.30 28.51
CA GLU A 125 13.66 25.68 28.08
C GLU A 125 14.75 24.93 28.87
N LYS A 126 14.55 24.77 30.18
CA LYS A 126 15.43 24.01 31.08
C LYS A 126 15.23 22.50 31.03
N GLN A 127 14.31 22.00 30.19
CA GLN A 127 13.96 20.58 30.06
C GLN A 127 13.56 19.92 31.41
N ILE A 128 12.97 20.69 32.32
CA ILE A 128 12.46 20.18 33.59
C ILE A 128 11.24 19.30 33.34
N PHE A 129 10.38 19.67 32.39
CA PHE A 129 9.19 18.90 31.98
C PHE A 129 9.19 18.66 30.47
N SER A 130 8.46 17.63 30.04
CA SER A 130 8.26 17.37 28.62
C SER A 130 7.31 18.41 28.01
N LYS A 131 7.40 18.62 26.68
CA LYS A 131 6.48 19.52 25.97
C LYS A 131 5.01 19.13 26.15
N SER A 132 4.72 17.83 26.22
CA SER A 132 3.37 17.32 26.49
C SER A 132 2.89 17.70 27.88
N ASP A 133 3.73 17.59 28.91
CA ASP A 133 3.35 17.94 30.29
C ASP A 133 3.10 19.45 30.41
N ILE A 134 3.97 20.26 29.80
CA ILE A 134 3.82 21.73 29.76
C ILE A 134 2.51 22.11 29.05
N SER A 135 2.19 21.48 27.92
CA SER A 135 0.93 21.70 27.20
C SER A 135 -0.29 21.40 28.08
N ILE A 136 -0.27 20.31 28.84
CA ILE A 136 -1.35 19.95 29.76
C ILE A 136 -1.49 21.00 30.87
N MET A 137 -0.39 21.44 31.49
CA MET A 137 -0.40 22.46 32.55
C MET A 137 -0.88 23.84 32.06
N VAL A 138 -0.55 24.21 30.81
CA VAL A 138 -1.04 25.45 30.19
C VAL A 138 -2.55 25.36 29.90
N GLU A 139 -3.03 24.21 29.42
CA GLU A 139 -4.46 23.98 29.17
C GLU A 139 -5.29 24.03 30.46
N THR A 140 -4.74 23.63 31.62
CA THR A 140 -5.46 23.67 32.89
C THR A 140 -5.67 25.09 33.44
N ILE A 141 -4.72 26.01 33.22
CA ILE A 141 -4.80 27.40 33.72
C ILE A 141 -5.54 28.35 32.76
N ASP A 142 -5.55 28.03 31.46
CA ASP A 142 -6.19 28.81 30.41
C ASP A 142 -7.02 27.92 29.46
N PRO A 143 -8.17 27.39 29.94
CA PRO A 143 -9.02 26.50 29.16
C PRO A 143 -9.68 27.20 27.96
N ASN A 144 -9.70 28.55 27.94
CA ASN A 144 -10.29 29.35 26.87
C ASN A 144 -9.39 29.46 25.63
N ARG A 145 -8.11 29.07 25.73
CA ARG A 145 -7.36 28.63 24.55
C ARG A 145 -7.84 27.23 24.18
N VAL A 146 -9.07 27.17 23.64
CA VAL A 146 -9.48 26.01 22.83
C VAL A 146 -8.47 25.95 21.70
N SER A 147 -7.51 25.02 21.80
CA SER A 147 -6.59 24.76 20.72
C SER A 147 -7.45 24.57 19.47
N LYS A 148 -7.12 25.27 18.37
CA LYS A 148 -7.78 25.06 17.07
C LYS A 148 -7.77 23.58 16.65
N ASP A 149 -6.94 22.75 17.30
CA ASP A 149 -6.85 21.31 17.14
C ASP A 149 -8.00 20.51 17.80
N LYS A 150 -8.61 20.98 18.90
CA LYS A 150 -9.79 20.31 19.50
C LYS A 150 -11.05 20.46 18.63
N ILE A 151 -11.23 21.60 17.95
CA ILE A 151 -12.35 21.79 17.02
C ILE A 151 -12.17 20.94 15.75
N LYS A 152 -10.93 20.73 15.30
CA LYS A 152 -10.66 19.80 14.17
C LYS A 152 -10.93 18.34 14.49
N THR A 153 -10.77 17.93 15.74
CA THR A 153 -10.90 16.52 16.16
C THR A 153 -12.30 16.13 16.62
N GLN A 154 -13.16 17.07 17.03
CA GLN A 154 -14.58 16.78 17.32
C GLN A 154 -15.41 16.46 16.06
N PHE A 155 -15.01 16.95 14.89
CA PHE A 155 -15.65 16.64 13.60
C PHE A 155 -14.81 15.66 12.76
N ALA A 156 -13.67 15.18 13.27
CA ALA A 156 -12.89 14.17 12.59
C ALA A 156 -13.61 12.82 12.70
N PRO A 157 -13.88 12.12 11.58
CA PRO A 157 -14.44 10.78 11.64
C PRO A 157 -13.53 9.88 12.49
N PRO A 158 -14.08 8.99 13.33
CA PRO A 158 -13.31 7.95 14.01
C PRO A 158 -12.33 7.27 13.06
N HIS A 159 -11.10 6.98 13.51
CA HIS A 159 -10.05 6.37 12.67
C HIS A 159 -10.52 5.11 11.94
N TYR A 160 -11.42 4.33 12.55
CA TYR A 160 -12.04 3.18 11.91
C TYR A 160 -12.82 3.54 10.64
N LEU A 161 -13.59 4.64 10.62
CA LEU A 161 -14.33 5.09 9.43
C LEU A 161 -13.39 5.62 8.35
N ILE A 162 -12.30 6.29 8.74
CA ILE A 162 -11.26 6.74 7.80
C ILE A 162 -10.59 5.53 7.13
N ASN A 163 -10.24 4.52 7.93
CA ASN A 163 -9.63 3.28 7.43
C ASN A 163 -10.61 2.49 6.56
N TYR A 164 -11.89 2.43 6.95
CA TYR A 164 -12.93 1.79 6.14
C TYR A 164 -13.11 2.49 4.79
N ALA A 165 -13.18 3.82 4.76
CA ALA A 165 -13.31 4.59 3.52
C ALA A 165 -12.06 4.44 2.62
N LYS A 166 -10.86 4.43 3.19
CA LYS A 166 -9.62 4.14 2.46
C LYS A 166 -9.63 2.73 1.88
N ASN A 167 -9.93 1.73 2.70
CA ASN A 167 -10.01 0.34 2.27
C ASN A 167 -11.06 0.14 1.18
N TYR A 168 -12.21 0.81 1.29
CA TYR A 168 -13.27 0.76 0.28
C TYR A 168 -12.81 1.39 -1.04
N LYS A 169 -12.14 2.55 -1.00
CA LYS A 169 -11.56 3.18 -2.20
C LYS A 169 -10.47 2.31 -2.83
N ASP A 170 -9.60 1.72 -2.02
CA ASP A 170 -8.57 0.79 -2.51
C ASP A 170 -9.20 -0.48 -3.10
N LEU A 171 -10.30 -0.96 -2.53
CA LEU A 171 -11.07 -2.09 -3.07
C LEU A 171 -11.67 -1.73 -4.43
N GLN A 172 -12.28 -0.53 -4.57
CA GLN A 172 -12.79 -0.05 -5.86
C GLN A 172 -11.70 0.06 -6.92
N ILE A 173 -10.53 0.61 -6.57
CA ILE A 173 -9.38 0.68 -7.49
C ILE A 173 -8.92 -0.71 -7.91
N ARG A 174 -8.87 -1.67 -6.97
CA ARG A 174 -8.51 -3.07 -7.30
C ARG A 174 -9.55 -3.72 -8.21
N LEU A 175 -10.84 -3.47 -7.98
CA LEU A 175 -11.92 -3.97 -8.81
C LEU A 175 -11.83 -3.43 -10.24
N GLN A 176 -11.54 -2.14 -10.39
CA GLN A 176 -11.37 -1.50 -11.69
C GLN A 176 -10.14 -2.06 -12.43
N LYS A 177 -9.01 -2.24 -11.73
CA LYS A 177 -7.82 -2.89 -12.31
C LYS A 177 -8.07 -4.35 -12.71
N MET A 178 -8.86 -5.09 -11.93
CA MET A 178 -9.23 -6.47 -12.25
C MET A 178 -10.02 -6.53 -13.56
N GLN A 179 -11.01 -5.65 -13.72
CA GLN A 179 -11.79 -5.54 -14.96
C GLN A 179 -10.92 -5.16 -16.17
N GLU A 180 -9.96 -4.25 -16.00
CA GLU A 180 -8.98 -3.93 -17.05
C GLU A 180 -8.11 -5.12 -17.43
N TYR A 181 -7.67 -5.93 -16.46
CA TYR A 181 -6.88 -7.13 -16.73
C TYR A 181 -7.71 -8.22 -17.42
N GLU A 182 -8.96 -8.41 -17.02
CA GLU A 182 -9.89 -9.36 -17.63
C GLU A 182 -10.15 -8.96 -19.10
N THR A 183 -10.44 -7.69 -19.37
CA THR A 183 -10.63 -7.17 -20.74
C THR A 183 -9.38 -7.39 -21.60
N LYS A 184 -8.18 -7.11 -21.07
CA LYS A 184 -6.92 -7.36 -21.79
C LYS A 184 -6.66 -8.83 -22.06
N LEU A 185 -7.04 -9.70 -21.13
CA LEU A 185 -6.89 -11.15 -21.29
C LEU A 185 -7.82 -11.65 -22.40
N ASP A 186 -9.07 -11.20 -22.41
CA ASP A 186 -10.04 -11.53 -23.46
C ASP A 186 -9.57 -11.02 -24.82
N ASP A 187 -9.02 -9.81 -24.90
CA ASP A 187 -8.41 -9.29 -26.14
C ASP A 187 -7.25 -10.16 -26.62
N LEU A 188 -6.37 -10.63 -25.72
CA LEU A 188 -5.26 -11.52 -26.08
C LEU A 188 -5.75 -12.89 -26.54
N ILE A 189 -6.79 -13.44 -25.90
CA ILE A 189 -7.40 -14.72 -26.31
C ILE A 189 -8.05 -14.57 -27.69
N ASN A 190 -8.81 -13.49 -27.91
CA ASN A 190 -9.50 -13.23 -29.16
C ASN A 190 -8.50 -12.98 -30.31
N ASN A 191 -7.47 -12.16 -30.08
CA ASN A 191 -6.42 -11.92 -31.07
C ASN A 191 -5.63 -13.20 -31.36
N GLY A 192 -5.24 -13.97 -30.33
CA GLY A 192 -4.54 -15.23 -30.51
C GLY A 192 -5.38 -16.31 -31.22
N ALA A 193 -6.69 -16.32 -30.99
CA ALA A 193 -7.63 -17.17 -31.72
C ALA A 193 -7.74 -16.72 -33.19
N GLN A 194 -7.87 -15.42 -33.44
CA GLN A 194 -7.95 -14.85 -34.78
C GLN A 194 -6.67 -15.10 -35.59
N ASP A 195 -5.49 -14.97 -34.98
CA ASP A 195 -4.21 -15.26 -35.63
C ASP A 195 -4.10 -16.72 -36.05
N LYS A 196 -4.60 -17.65 -35.23
CA LYS A 196 -4.67 -19.07 -35.59
C LYS A 196 -5.64 -19.34 -36.74
N VAL A 197 -6.81 -18.70 -36.73
CA VAL A 197 -7.77 -18.81 -37.84
C VAL A 197 -7.14 -18.30 -39.14
N ASN A 198 -6.51 -17.12 -39.10
CA ASN A 198 -5.82 -16.55 -40.25
C ASN A 198 -4.70 -17.47 -40.78
N LEU A 199 -3.94 -18.11 -39.88
CA LEU A 199 -2.91 -19.08 -40.27
C LEU A 199 -3.50 -20.31 -40.95
N TYR A 200 -4.60 -20.85 -40.41
CA TYR A 200 -5.27 -22.00 -41.01
C TYR A 200 -5.89 -21.67 -42.37
N ASP A 201 -6.46 -20.48 -42.55
CA ASP A 201 -6.98 -20.02 -43.83
C ASP A 201 -5.87 -19.90 -44.89
N GLN A 202 -4.70 -19.37 -44.51
CA GLN A 202 -3.54 -19.32 -45.41
C GLN A 202 -3.05 -20.71 -45.81
N GLN A 203 -2.98 -21.66 -44.87
CA GLN A 203 -2.59 -23.04 -45.16
C GLN A 203 -3.63 -23.75 -46.05
N LEU A 204 -4.92 -23.52 -45.81
CA LEU A 204 -6.00 -24.05 -46.62
C LEU A 204 -5.94 -23.51 -48.06
N GLU A 205 -5.67 -22.22 -48.23
CA GLU A 205 -5.50 -21.61 -49.55
C GLU A 205 -4.31 -22.20 -50.31
N GLN A 206 -3.17 -22.37 -49.63
CA GLN A 206 -1.98 -23.02 -50.22
C GLN A 206 -2.28 -24.47 -50.64
N TYR A 207 -2.95 -25.23 -49.78
CA TYR A 207 -3.34 -26.60 -50.08
C TYR A 207 -4.31 -26.66 -51.28
N THR A 208 -5.30 -25.76 -51.32
CA THR A 208 -6.27 -25.67 -52.42
C THR A 208 -5.55 -25.40 -53.75
N LYS A 209 -4.63 -24.42 -53.80
CA LYS A 209 -3.82 -24.15 -54.99
C LYS A 209 -2.98 -25.35 -55.42
N SER A 210 -2.41 -26.08 -54.46
CA SER A 210 -1.65 -27.31 -54.73
C SER A 210 -2.53 -28.39 -55.37
N VAL A 211 -3.71 -28.65 -54.80
CA VAL A 211 -4.67 -29.62 -55.36
C VAL A 211 -5.11 -29.24 -56.77
N GLU A 212 -5.43 -27.96 -57.01
CA GLU A 212 -5.79 -27.47 -58.34
C GLU A 212 -4.65 -27.67 -59.36
N SER A 213 -3.40 -27.43 -58.96
CA SER A 213 -2.24 -27.64 -59.82
C SER A 213 -2.06 -29.11 -60.20
N VAL A 214 -2.24 -30.03 -59.24
CA VAL A 214 -2.18 -31.47 -59.45
C VAL A 214 -3.32 -31.93 -60.35
N GLN A 215 -4.53 -31.38 -60.17
CA GLN A 215 -5.68 -31.70 -61.00
C GLN A 215 -5.48 -31.24 -62.45
N LYS A 216 -4.94 -30.04 -62.67
CA LYS A 216 -4.56 -29.55 -64.01
C LYS A 216 -3.51 -30.45 -64.66
N TYR A 217 -2.48 -30.84 -63.92
CA TYR A 217 -1.47 -31.77 -64.41
C TYR A 217 -2.07 -33.12 -64.81
N ARG A 218 -2.93 -33.70 -63.96
CA ARG A 218 -3.63 -34.96 -64.28
C ARG A 218 -4.48 -34.85 -65.54
N GLN A 219 -5.19 -33.74 -65.74
CA GLN A 219 -5.98 -33.50 -66.94
C GLN A 219 -5.11 -33.44 -68.21
N LEU A 220 -3.93 -32.82 -68.12
CA LEU A 220 -2.97 -32.79 -69.24
C LEU A 220 -2.48 -34.20 -69.57
N VAL A 221 -2.05 -34.97 -68.57
CA VAL A 221 -1.60 -36.36 -68.78
C VAL A 221 -2.69 -37.23 -69.39
N ILE A 222 -3.94 -37.12 -68.89
CA ILE A 222 -5.08 -37.86 -69.47
C ILE A 222 -5.30 -37.46 -70.94
N LYS A 223 -5.20 -36.17 -71.25
CA LYS A 223 -5.34 -35.68 -72.62
C LYS A 223 -4.25 -36.27 -73.52
N ASP A 224 -2.99 -36.25 -73.09
CA ASP A 224 -1.87 -36.78 -73.85
C ASP A 224 -2.06 -38.28 -74.15
N ILE A 225 -2.47 -39.07 -73.14
CA ILE A 225 -2.80 -40.49 -73.32
C ILE A 225 -3.94 -40.69 -74.32
N ILE A 226 -5.01 -39.88 -74.23
CA ILE A 226 -6.14 -39.97 -75.16
C ILE A 226 -5.71 -39.64 -76.59
N ASP A 227 -4.85 -38.64 -76.77
CA ASP A 227 -4.37 -38.23 -78.08
C ASP A 227 -3.44 -39.29 -78.68
N GLU A 228 -2.57 -39.93 -77.89
CA GLU A 228 -1.79 -41.11 -78.31
C GLU A 228 -2.68 -42.29 -78.72
N LEU A 229 -3.72 -42.60 -77.94
CA LEU A 229 -4.66 -43.68 -78.26
C LEU A 229 -5.41 -43.41 -79.58
N LYS A 230 -5.78 -42.15 -79.86
CA LYS A 230 -6.39 -41.77 -81.14
C LYS A 230 -5.44 -41.94 -82.32
N GLU A 231 -4.16 -41.58 -82.15
CA GLU A 231 -3.17 -41.79 -83.21
C GLU A 231 -2.92 -43.28 -83.47
N LEU A 232 -2.85 -44.10 -82.41
CA LEU A 232 -2.78 -45.56 -82.56
C LEU A 232 -4.00 -46.14 -83.28
N ASP A 233 -5.21 -45.66 -82.97
CA ASP A 233 -6.44 -46.11 -83.64
C ASP A 233 -6.47 -45.72 -85.13
N LYS A 234 -5.95 -44.54 -85.48
CA LYS A 234 -5.76 -44.14 -86.89
C LYS A 234 -4.78 -45.07 -87.62
N ILE A 235 -3.63 -45.36 -87.00
CA ILE A 235 -2.61 -46.26 -87.56
C ILE A 235 -3.19 -47.67 -87.75
N HIS A 236 -3.91 -48.17 -86.75
CA HIS A 236 -4.54 -49.49 -86.82
C HIS A 236 -5.63 -49.55 -87.90
N SER A 237 -6.49 -48.53 -87.99
CA SER A 237 -7.51 -48.42 -89.04
C SER A 237 -6.90 -48.43 -90.44
N LYS A 238 -5.80 -47.69 -90.65
CA LYS A 238 -5.06 -47.72 -91.92
C LYS A 238 -4.50 -49.11 -92.22
N SER A 239 -3.90 -49.76 -91.22
CA SER A 239 -3.33 -51.10 -91.37
C SER A 239 -4.39 -52.14 -91.73
N ILE A 240 -5.60 -52.05 -91.17
CA ILE A 240 -6.75 -52.89 -91.53
C ILE A 240 -7.15 -52.68 -93.00
N ILE A 241 -7.17 -51.43 -93.47
CA ILE A 241 -7.48 -51.11 -94.87
C ILE A 241 -6.43 -51.73 -95.80
N ASP A 242 -5.14 -51.57 -95.49
CA ASP A 242 -4.05 -52.13 -96.29
C ASP A 242 -4.10 -53.66 -96.34
N LEU A 243 -4.41 -54.32 -95.22
CA LEU A 243 -4.62 -55.78 -95.17
C LEU A 243 -5.80 -56.23 -96.03
N LYS A 244 -6.92 -55.48 -96.04
CA LYS A 244 -8.06 -55.76 -96.93
C LYS A 244 -7.66 -55.67 -98.40
N TYR A 245 -6.86 -54.66 -98.78
CA TYR A 245 -6.33 -54.53 -100.15
C TYR A 245 -5.42 -55.70 -100.53
N ILE A 246 -4.53 -56.13 -99.64
CA ILE A 246 -3.66 -57.30 -99.85
C ILE A 246 -4.51 -58.57 -100.03
N ALA A 247 -5.50 -58.79 -99.16
CA ALA A 247 -6.40 -59.94 -99.26
C ALA A 247 -7.17 -59.97 -100.59
N GLN A 248 -7.68 -58.82 -101.06
CA GLN A 248 -8.30 -58.73 -102.37
C GLN A 248 -7.32 -59.05 -103.52
N ARG A 249 -6.08 -58.56 -103.43
CA ARG A 249 -5.04 -58.85 -104.44
C ARG A 249 -4.68 -60.34 -104.48
N VAL A 250 -4.56 -60.99 -103.33
CA VAL A 250 -4.33 -62.44 -103.21
C VAL A 250 -5.50 -63.20 -103.83
N ASN A 251 -6.75 -62.84 -103.52
CA ASN A 251 -7.93 -63.46 -104.11
C ASN A 251 -7.96 -63.29 -105.64
N ASN A 252 -7.63 -62.12 -106.16
CA ASN A 252 -7.54 -61.87 -107.60
C ASN A 252 -6.44 -62.71 -108.27
N LEU A 253 -5.28 -62.86 -107.64
CA LEU A 253 -4.21 -63.72 -108.14
C LEU A 253 -4.63 -65.19 -108.12
N LYS A 254 -5.31 -65.63 -107.06
CA LYS A 254 -5.86 -66.98 -106.95
C LYS A 254 -6.87 -67.26 -108.07
N ALA A 255 -7.85 -66.36 -108.28
CA ALA A 255 -8.83 -66.47 -109.35
C ALA A 255 -8.18 -66.45 -110.75
N LYS A 256 -7.15 -65.61 -110.97
CA LYS A 256 -6.38 -65.62 -112.23
C LYS A 256 -5.64 -66.93 -112.44
N LYS A 257 -5.05 -67.51 -111.39
CA LYS A 257 -4.40 -68.82 -111.45
C LYS A 257 -5.41 -69.92 -111.78
N GLU A 258 -6.55 -69.95 -111.10
CA GLU A 258 -7.64 -70.90 -111.35
C GLU A 258 -8.15 -70.80 -112.80
N LYS A 259 -8.35 -69.58 -113.33
CA LYS A 259 -8.72 -69.37 -114.73
C LYS A 259 -7.66 -69.87 -115.71
N ARG A 260 -6.36 -69.68 -115.43
CA ARG A 260 -5.30 -70.22 -116.30
C ARG A 260 -5.32 -71.74 -116.30
N ILE A 261 -5.43 -72.37 -115.13
CA ILE A 261 -5.52 -73.83 -115.01
C ILE A 261 -6.75 -74.37 -115.76
N GLN A 262 -7.91 -73.70 -115.65
CA GLN A 262 -9.10 -74.05 -116.42
C GLN A 262 -8.87 -73.93 -117.93
N ASN A 263 -8.29 -72.81 -118.38
CA ASN A 263 -8.00 -72.62 -119.81
C ASN A 263 -6.98 -73.62 -120.36
N GLU A 264 -6.00 -74.04 -119.56
CA GLU A 264 -5.06 -75.11 -119.92
C GLU A 264 -5.80 -76.45 -120.04
N TYR A 265 -6.65 -76.80 -119.07
CA TYR A 265 -7.46 -78.03 -119.08
C TYR A 265 -8.46 -78.12 -120.24
N TYR A 266 -9.04 -76.99 -120.67
CA TYR A 266 -10.01 -76.94 -121.78
C TYR A 266 -9.35 -76.74 -123.16
N ASN A 267 -8.07 -76.40 -123.23
CA ASN A 267 -7.32 -76.36 -124.49
C ASN A 267 -6.66 -77.72 -124.84
N ASP A 268 -6.63 -78.66 -123.90
CA ASP A 268 -6.14 -80.04 -124.09
C ASP A 268 -7.26 -81.06 -124.38
N GLN A 269 -8.47 -80.60 -124.71
CA GLN A 269 -9.59 -81.39 -125.27
C GLN A 269 -9.86 -81.01 -126.72
#